data_AF-A0A965QEI0-F1
#
_entry.id   AF-A0A965QEI0-F1
#
_cell.length_a   1.000
_cell.length_b   1.000
_cell.length_c   1.000
_cell.angle_alpha   90.00
_cell.angle_beta   90.00
_cell.angle_gamma   90.00
#
_symmetry.space_group_name_H-M   'P 1'
#
loop_
_entity.id
_entity.type
_entity.pdbx_description
1 polymer ?
#
loop_
_entity_poly.entity_id
_entity_poly.type
_entity_poly.pdbx_seq_one_letter_code
_entity_poly.pdbx_strand_id
1 'polypeptide(L)'
;MLLQISSEKIYAQGGSAGGLLMGAIVNLAPYLWKGIVSQVPFVDVVTTMLDESIPLTTGEFEEWGNPNDPEAYYYMLKYSPYDNIHKMDYPAMFVTTGYHDSQVQYWEPMKYVAKLREYKTSANPLIFDWNA
;
A
#
# COMPACT_ATOMS: atom_id res chain seq x y z
N MET A 1 -33.69 4.45 -8.19
CA MET A 1 -32.78 3.98 -9.25
C MET A 1 -31.43 3.71 -8.61
N LEU A 2 -31.13 2.46 -8.29
CA LEU A 2 -29.81 2.06 -7.76
C LEU A 2 -28.98 1.59 -8.95
N LEU A 3 -27.96 2.37 -9.33
CA LEU A 3 -26.95 1.91 -10.29
C LEU A 3 -26.09 0.86 -9.58
N GLN A 4 -26.32 -0.42 -9.87
CA GLN A 4 -25.37 -1.47 -9.51
C GLN A 4 -24.17 -1.35 -10.46
N ILE A 5 -23.06 -0.79 -9.96
CA ILE A 5 -21.79 -0.80 -10.69
C ILE A 5 -21.10 -2.14 -10.38
N SER A 6 -20.84 -2.92 -11.42
CA SER A 6 -20.10 -4.17 -11.32
C SER A 6 -18.63 -3.89 -11.00
N SER A 7 -18.02 -4.69 -10.10
CA SER A 7 -16.59 -4.62 -9.77
C SER A 7 -15.68 -4.75 -10.99
N GLU A 8 -16.13 -5.42 -12.06
CA GLU A 8 -15.44 -5.51 -13.34
C GLU A 8 -15.21 -4.16 -14.05
N LYS A 9 -15.85 -3.09 -13.56
CA LYS A 9 -15.79 -1.73 -14.11
C LYS A 9 -15.28 -0.70 -13.11
N ILE A 10 -14.87 -1.12 -11.91
CA ILE A 10 -14.42 -0.21 -10.85
C ILE A 10 -12.89 -0.24 -10.77
N TYR A 11 -12.30 0.95 -10.79
CA TYR A 11 -10.88 1.16 -10.57
C TYR A 11 -10.70 2.19 -9.44
N ALA A 12 -9.61 2.08 -8.70
CA ALA A 12 -9.24 3.08 -7.70
C ALA A 12 -7.79 3.55 -7.90
N GLN A 13 -7.52 4.78 -7.47
CA GLN A 13 -6.21 5.41 -7.57
C GLN A 13 -5.92 6.21 -6.31
N GLY A 14 -4.67 6.16 -5.86
CA GLY A 14 -4.16 7.00 -4.79
C GLY A 14 -2.63 7.03 -4.78
N GLY A 15 -2.04 8.07 -4.20
CA GLY A 15 -0.60 8.15 -4.02
C GLY A 15 -0.16 8.78 -2.71
N SER A 16 1.10 8.58 -2.33
CA SER A 16 1.62 8.92 -0.98
C SER A 16 0.76 8.26 0.10
N ALA A 17 0.15 9.01 1.02
CA ALA A 17 -0.84 8.50 1.99
C ALA A 17 -2.12 7.95 1.32
N GLY A 18 -2.50 8.42 0.14
CA GLY A 18 -3.51 7.77 -0.69
C GLY A 18 -3.06 6.40 -1.22
N GLY A 19 -1.75 6.18 -1.32
CA GLY A 19 -1.15 4.89 -1.65
C GLY A 19 -1.27 3.87 -0.51
N LEU A 20 -1.20 4.33 0.75
CA LEU A 20 -1.56 3.53 1.92
C LEU A 20 -3.00 3.02 1.81
N LEU A 21 -3.94 3.92 1.49
CA LEU A 21 -5.34 3.52 1.27
C LEU A 21 -5.43 2.44 0.17
N MET A 22 -4.74 2.62 -0.95
CA MET A 22 -4.75 1.63 -2.05
C MET A 22 -4.20 0.28 -1.59
N GLY A 23 -3.10 0.26 -0.83
CA GLY A 23 -2.53 -0.96 -0.28
C GLY A 23 -3.45 -1.67 0.73
N ALA A 24 -4.13 -0.91 1.58
CA ALA A 24 -5.06 -1.46 2.56
C ALA A 24 -6.30 -2.08 1.91
N ILE A 25 -6.94 -1.37 0.96
CA ILE A 25 -8.19 -1.86 0.34
C ILE A 25 -7.98 -3.09 -0.54
N VAL A 26 -6.80 -3.30 -1.13
CA VAL A 26 -6.52 -4.52 -1.91
C VAL A 26 -6.33 -5.74 -1.03
N ASN A 27 -5.87 -5.57 0.21
CA ASN A 27 -5.80 -6.66 1.18
C ASN A 27 -7.19 -6.94 1.78
N LEU A 28 -7.98 -5.91 2.07
CA LEU A 28 -9.28 -6.05 2.73
C LEU A 28 -10.40 -6.54 1.79
N ALA A 29 -10.45 -6.00 0.58
CA ALA A 29 -11.56 -6.25 -0.35
C ALA A 29 -11.08 -6.21 -1.82
N PRO A 30 -10.16 -7.11 -2.24
CA PRO A 30 -9.64 -7.12 -3.61
C PRO A 30 -10.74 -7.31 -4.67
N TYR A 31 -11.80 -8.03 -4.33
CA TYR A 31 -12.90 -8.42 -5.23
C TYR A 31 -13.80 -7.24 -5.66
N LEU A 32 -13.63 -6.07 -5.05
CA LEU A 32 -14.36 -4.86 -5.43
C LEU A 32 -13.74 -4.13 -6.62
N TRP A 33 -12.50 -4.44 -6.97
CA TRP A 33 -11.69 -3.64 -7.90
C TRP A 33 -11.28 -4.47 -9.10
N LYS A 34 -11.49 -3.93 -10.31
CA LYS A 34 -10.88 -4.49 -11.52
C LYS A 34 -9.40 -4.18 -11.59
N GLY A 35 -9.01 -2.98 -11.15
CA GLY A 35 -7.62 -2.57 -11.06
C GLY A 35 -7.36 -1.39 -10.14
N ILE A 36 -6.09 -1.26 -9.72
CA ILE A 36 -5.62 -0.26 -8.77
C ILE A 36 -4.37 0.43 -9.31
N VAL A 37 -4.33 1.76 -9.16
CA VAL A 37 -3.15 2.58 -9.40
C VAL A 37 -2.64 3.10 -8.06
N SER A 38 -1.41 2.73 -7.70
CA SER A 38 -0.79 3.06 -6.41
C SER A 38 0.51 3.81 -6.65
N GLN A 39 0.50 5.13 -6.46
CA GLN A 39 1.60 6.01 -6.87
C GLN A 39 2.46 6.40 -5.67
N VAL A 40 3.78 6.19 -5.72
CA VAL A 40 4.71 6.46 -4.59
C VAL A 40 4.09 6.08 -3.23
N PRO A 41 3.61 4.85 -3.05
CA PRO A 41 2.68 4.54 -1.98
C PRO A 41 3.40 4.27 -0.65
N PHE A 42 2.93 4.91 0.42
CA PHE A 42 3.32 4.58 1.80
C PHE A 42 2.68 3.24 2.19
N VAL A 43 3.46 2.16 2.26
CA VAL A 43 2.92 0.78 2.34
C VAL A 43 3.59 -0.07 3.42
N ASP A 44 4.70 0.40 3.97
CA ASP A 44 5.47 -0.29 5.00
C ASP A 44 5.29 0.38 6.36
N VAL A 45 4.04 0.63 6.73
CA VAL A 45 3.66 1.53 7.82
C VAL A 45 4.39 1.19 9.13
N VAL A 46 4.37 -0.07 9.55
CA VAL A 46 4.96 -0.44 10.85
C VAL A 46 6.47 -0.32 10.85
N THR A 47 7.14 -0.83 9.81
CA THR A 47 8.62 -0.78 9.75
C THR A 47 9.12 0.66 9.61
N THR A 48 8.52 1.46 8.71
CA THR A 48 8.91 2.86 8.50
C THR A 48 8.67 3.69 9.75
N MET A 49 7.50 3.54 10.40
CA MET A 49 7.15 4.35 11.56
C MET A 49 7.92 3.97 12.83
N LEU A 50 8.57 2.80 12.87
CA LEU A 50 9.48 2.40 13.94
C LEU A 50 10.88 3.03 13.81
N ASP A 51 11.25 3.51 12.63
CA ASP A 51 12.58 4.08 12.36
C ASP A 51 12.54 5.61 12.30
N GLU A 52 12.89 6.24 13.43
CA GLU A 52 12.95 7.70 13.57
C GLU A 52 14.05 8.37 12.73
N SER A 53 14.96 7.61 12.12
CA SER A 53 15.99 8.14 11.23
C SER A 53 15.48 8.43 9.81
N ILE A 54 14.33 7.86 9.43
CA ILE A 54 13.68 8.11 8.15
C ILE A 54 13.03 9.51 8.19
N PRO A 55 13.20 10.35 7.14
CA PRO A 55 12.52 11.64 7.07
C PRO A 55 11.00 11.52 7.27
N LEU A 56 10.42 12.52 7.94
CA LEU A 56 8.99 12.66 8.25
C LEU A 56 8.45 11.74 9.37
N THR A 57 9.04 10.58 9.65
CA THR A 57 8.51 9.58 10.61
C THR A 57 8.03 10.22 11.94
N THR A 58 8.89 10.99 12.60
CA THR A 58 8.56 11.60 13.90
C THR A 58 7.46 12.66 13.81
N GLY A 59 7.39 13.38 12.68
CA GLY A 59 6.32 14.35 12.41
C GLY A 59 4.98 13.69 12.09
N GLU A 60 5.00 12.46 11.57
CA GLU A 60 3.79 11.70 11.22
C GLU A 60 3.20 10.91 12.40
N PHE A 61 3.86 10.90 13.56
CA PHE A 61 3.31 10.29 14.79
C PHE A 61 1.97 10.89 15.21
N GLU A 62 1.76 12.18 14.98
CA GLU A 62 0.48 12.84 15.28
C GLU A 62 -0.66 12.41 14.35
N GLU A 63 -0.32 11.91 13.14
CA GLU A 63 -1.30 11.46 12.14
C GLU A 63 -1.62 9.97 12.30
N TRP A 64 -0.60 9.11 12.35
CA TRP A 64 -0.78 7.65 12.33
C TRP A 64 -0.66 6.97 13.69
N GLY A 65 -0.05 7.66 14.66
CA GLY A 65 0.40 7.10 15.93
C GLY A 65 1.89 6.78 15.97
N ASN A 66 2.45 6.66 17.18
CA ASN A 66 3.83 6.27 17.41
C ASN A 66 3.90 4.77 17.73
N PRO A 67 4.46 3.90 16.88
CA PRO A 67 4.51 2.45 17.11
C PRO A 67 5.45 2.02 18.24
N ASN A 68 6.16 2.94 18.90
CA ASN A 68 6.80 2.64 20.19
C ASN A 68 5.77 2.48 21.32
N ASP A 69 4.55 3.01 21.15
CA ASP A 69 3.41 2.67 21.99
C ASP A 69 2.78 1.35 21.51
N PRO A 70 2.64 0.32 22.39
CA PRO A 70 2.10 -0.97 21.99
C PRO A 70 0.68 -0.90 21.41
N GLU A 71 -0.20 -0.03 21.91
CA GLU A 71 -1.57 0.09 21.41
C GLU A 71 -1.57 0.62 19.96
N ALA A 72 -0.80 1.68 19.70
CA ALA A 72 -0.59 2.20 18.35
C ALA A 72 0.04 1.14 17.42
N TYR A 73 1.10 0.45 17.86
CA TYR A 73 1.75 -0.62 17.08
C TYR A 73 0.76 -1.70 16.61
N TYR A 74 -0.01 -2.26 17.54
CA TYR A 74 -0.97 -3.31 17.21
C TYR A 74 -2.14 -2.80 16.38
N TYR A 75 -2.50 -1.52 16.49
CA TYR A 75 -3.50 -0.92 15.62
C TYR A 75 -2.97 -0.73 14.19
N MET A 76 -1.75 -0.20 14.04
CA MET A 76 -1.07 -0.01 12.75
C MET A 76 -0.88 -1.34 12.01
N LEU A 77 -0.49 -2.40 12.72
CA LEU A 77 -0.36 -3.73 12.16
C LEU A 77 -1.64 -4.25 11.49
N LYS A 78 -2.83 -3.83 11.92
CA LYS A 78 -4.10 -4.31 11.32
C LYS A 78 -4.32 -3.82 9.91
N TYR A 79 -3.72 -2.69 9.53
CA TYR A 79 -3.95 -2.07 8.23
C TYR A 79 -2.69 -1.87 7.39
N SER A 80 -1.49 -2.00 7.98
CA SER A 80 -0.22 -1.87 7.26
C SER A 80 -0.20 -2.76 6.01
N PRO A 81 -0.14 -2.18 4.78
CA PRO A 81 -0.31 -2.94 3.56
C PRO A 81 0.72 -4.06 3.39
N TYR A 82 1.99 -3.78 3.66
CA TYR A 82 3.07 -4.77 3.53
C TYR A 82 2.89 -5.96 4.48
N ASP A 83 2.45 -5.70 5.70
CA ASP A 83 2.30 -6.72 6.75
C ASP A 83 1.06 -7.61 6.52
N ASN A 84 0.05 -7.10 5.82
CA ASN A 84 -1.21 -7.80 5.55
C ASN A 84 -1.29 -8.43 4.15
N ILE A 85 -0.15 -8.63 3.46
CA ILE A 85 -0.10 -9.42 2.22
C ILE A 85 -0.27 -10.91 2.54
N HIS A 86 -1.25 -11.54 1.89
CA HIS A 86 -1.56 -12.96 2.02
C HIS A 86 -1.69 -13.64 0.66
N LYS A 87 -1.71 -14.98 0.63
CA LYS A 87 -1.92 -15.72 -0.63
C LYS A 87 -3.36 -15.61 -1.07
N MET A 88 -3.62 -14.82 -2.12
CA MET A 88 -4.97 -14.53 -2.61
C MET A 88 -4.94 -13.90 -4.01
N ASP A 89 -6.12 -13.78 -4.61
CA ASP A 89 -6.30 -13.11 -5.89
C ASP A 89 -6.32 -11.59 -5.71
N TYR A 90 -5.23 -10.94 -6.14
CA TYR A 90 -5.14 -9.48 -6.22
C TYR A 90 -5.66 -8.97 -7.58
N PRO A 91 -6.21 -7.74 -7.65
CA PRO A 91 -6.67 -7.13 -8.90
C PRO A 91 -5.49 -6.80 -9.84
N ALA A 92 -5.77 -6.25 -11.02
CA ALA A 92 -4.70 -5.65 -11.83
C ALA A 92 -4.10 -4.46 -11.08
N MET A 93 -2.78 -4.33 -11.06
CA MET A 93 -2.11 -3.29 -10.27
C MET A 93 -1.02 -2.60 -11.06
N PHE A 94 -1.01 -1.27 -10.98
CA PHE A 94 0.08 -0.42 -11.46
C PHE A 94 0.65 0.34 -10.26
N VAL A 95 1.88 0.02 -9.89
CA VAL A 95 2.58 0.62 -8.76
C VAL A 95 3.73 1.47 -9.28
N THR A 96 3.83 2.72 -8.83
CA THR A 96 4.96 3.60 -9.20
C THR A 96 5.83 3.95 -7.99
N THR A 97 7.09 4.26 -8.23
CA THR A 97 8.00 4.86 -7.23
C THR A 97 8.95 5.87 -7.88
N GLY A 98 9.61 6.68 -7.05
CA GLY A 98 10.68 7.60 -7.45
C GLY A 98 11.99 7.28 -6.71
N TYR A 99 13.13 7.18 -7.40
CA TYR A 99 14.41 6.88 -6.75
C TYR A 99 14.82 7.95 -5.72
N HIS A 100 14.55 9.22 -6.04
CA HIS A 100 14.88 10.39 -5.23
C HIS A 100 13.70 10.93 -4.41
N ASP A 101 12.65 10.13 -4.21
CA ASP A 101 11.51 10.55 -3.39
C ASP A 101 11.94 10.70 -1.93
N SER A 102 11.80 11.93 -1.40
CA SER A 102 12.18 12.26 -0.03
C SER A 102 11.05 12.06 0.98
N GLN A 103 9.84 11.77 0.51
CA GLN A 103 8.63 11.61 1.34
C GLN A 103 8.32 10.13 1.55
N VAL A 104 8.29 9.34 0.48
CA VAL A 104 8.08 7.89 0.56
C VAL A 104 9.30 7.18 -0.02
N GLN A 105 10.00 6.46 0.85
CA GLN A 105 11.27 5.86 0.47
C GLN A 105 11.07 4.76 -0.58
N TYR A 106 11.87 4.78 -1.65
CA TYR A 106 11.68 3.92 -2.84
C TYR A 106 11.62 2.42 -2.51
N TRP A 107 12.26 1.99 -1.43
CA TRP A 107 12.29 0.60 -1.02
C TRP A 107 10.92 0.11 -0.54
N GLU A 108 10.05 0.98 -0.02
CA GLU A 108 8.70 0.60 0.42
C GLU A 108 7.88 -0.02 -0.72
N PRO A 109 7.60 0.67 -1.85
CA PRO A 109 6.91 0.07 -2.97
C PRO A 109 7.71 -1.05 -3.62
N MET A 110 9.05 -0.99 -3.63
CA MET A 110 9.88 -2.03 -4.21
C MET A 110 9.69 -3.39 -3.50
N LYS A 111 9.78 -3.40 -2.16
CA LYS A 111 9.58 -4.63 -1.38
C LYS A 111 8.12 -5.07 -1.37
N TYR A 112 7.18 -4.12 -1.38
CA TYR A 112 5.75 -4.39 -1.48
C TYR A 112 5.39 -5.13 -2.76
N VAL A 113 5.86 -4.64 -3.91
CA VAL A 113 5.66 -5.32 -5.21
C VAL A 113 6.32 -6.70 -5.21
N ALA A 114 7.54 -6.82 -4.67
CA ALA A 114 8.23 -8.11 -4.60
C ALA A 114 7.41 -9.16 -3.84
N LYS A 115 6.91 -8.81 -2.65
CA LYS A 115 6.06 -9.69 -1.84
C LYS A 115 4.71 -9.98 -2.51
N LEU A 116 4.07 -8.99 -3.12
CA LEU A 116 2.84 -9.21 -3.89
C LEU A 116 3.03 -10.19 -5.04
N ARG A 117 4.14 -10.13 -5.77
CA ARG A 117 4.44 -11.07 -6.88
C ARG A 117 4.58 -12.51 -6.38
N GLU A 118 5.14 -12.70 -5.20
CA GLU A 118 5.29 -14.01 -4.56
C GLU A 118 3.95 -14.55 -4.02
N TYR A 119 3.09 -13.68 -3.48
CA TYR A 119 1.88 -14.09 -2.76
C TYR A 119 0.62 -14.09 -3.64
N LYS A 120 0.55 -13.30 -4.71
CA LYS A 120 -0.65 -13.27 -5.56
C LYS A 120 -0.87 -14.62 -6.25
N THR A 121 -2.12 -15.07 -6.27
CA THR A 121 -2.53 -16.30 -6.97
C THR A 121 -3.18 -16.04 -8.33
N SER A 122 -3.65 -14.80 -8.56
CA SER A 122 -4.32 -14.41 -9.80
C SER A 122 -3.32 -14.28 -10.96
N ALA A 123 -3.80 -14.40 -12.20
CA ALA A 123 -3.02 -14.09 -13.40
C ALA A 123 -3.04 -12.59 -13.76
N ASN A 124 -3.60 -11.74 -12.90
CA ASN A 124 -3.73 -10.31 -13.18
C ASN A 124 -2.35 -9.63 -13.29
N PRO A 125 -2.20 -8.64 -14.17
CA PRO A 125 -0.95 -7.91 -14.33
C PRO A 125 -0.62 -7.10 -13.07
N LEU A 126 0.64 -7.18 -12.65
CA LEU A 126 1.23 -6.35 -11.59
C LEU A 126 2.47 -5.67 -12.15
N ILE A 127 2.27 -4.44 -12.61
CA ILE A 127 3.30 -3.62 -13.23
C ILE A 127 3.90 -2.70 -12.17
N PHE A 128 5.23 -2.62 -12.17
CA PHE A 128 5.99 -1.74 -11.31
C PHE A 128 6.83 -0.82 -12.18
N ASP A 129 6.58 0.47 -12.03
CA ASP A 129 7.30 1.51 -12.75
C ASP A 129 8.19 2.29 -11.77
N TRP A 130 9.47 2.29 -12.08
CA TRP A 130 10.49 2.97 -11.29
C TRP A 130 10.99 4.14 -12.11
N ASN A 131 10.51 5.33 -11.76
CA ASN A 131 11.02 6.56 -12.34
C ASN A 131 12.32 6.93 -11.61
N ALA A 132 13.43 6.82 -12.32
CA ALA A 132 14.75 7.24 -11.86
C ALA A 132 14.88 8.77 -11.91
#